data_AF-A0AAD4IUP9-F1
#
_entry.id   AF-A0AAD4IUP9-F1
#
_cell.length_a   1.000
_cell.length_b   1.000
_cell.length_c   1.000
_cell.angle_alpha   90.00
_cell.angle_beta   90.00
_cell.angle_gamma   90.00
#
_symmetry.space_group_name_H-M   'P 1'
#
loop_
_entity.id
_entity.type
_entity.pdbx_description
1 polymer ?
#
loop_
_entity_poly.entity_id
_entity_poly.type
_entity_poly.pdbx_seq_one_letter_code
_entity_poly.pdbx_strand_id
1 'polypeptide(L)'
;MAAMASLYLKTSTPPPHFPKLPKTHFIPPLNLPIAAVPATRGRPAARISASLIDPDGGKLAELFLKESEKGSKSKEALNLPKIRLSMIDLQWVHVLSEGWASPLKGFMRESEFLQTLHFNSLRLQNGSVVNMSVPIVLAIDDAQKSRVGSSTSVALVDDADHLVAILSE
;
A
#
# COMPACT_ATOMS: atom_id res chain seq x y z
N MET A 1 -11.57 -2.66 24.44
CA MET A 1 -11.29 -1.21 24.63
C MET A 1 -9.85 -1.10 25.10
N ALA A 2 -8.89 -0.89 24.21
CA ALA A 2 -7.46 -0.89 24.54
C ALA A 2 -6.92 0.54 24.45
N ALA A 3 -6.31 1.01 25.54
CA ALA A 3 -5.68 2.32 25.64
C ALA A 3 -4.15 2.13 25.71
N MET A 4 -3.41 2.79 24.82
CA MET A 4 -1.94 2.83 24.82
C MET A 4 -1.49 4.21 25.29
N ALA A 5 -0.80 4.24 26.43
CA ALA A 5 -0.22 5.45 27.00
C ALA A 5 1.09 5.79 26.27
N SER A 6 1.19 6.99 25.69
CA SER A 6 2.42 7.49 25.07
C SER A 6 3.32 8.09 26.16
N LEU A 7 4.44 7.42 26.45
CA LEU A 7 5.49 7.96 27.30
C LEU A 7 6.29 9.00 26.50
N TYR A 8 6.03 10.28 26.78
CA TYR A 8 6.82 11.41 26.27
C TYR A 8 8.23 11.38 26.87
N LEU A 9 9.20 10.92 26.09
CA LEU A 9 10.63 11.13 26.35
C LEU A 9 10.99 12.57 25.94
N LYS A 10 11.17 13.43 26.95
CA LYS A 10 11.59 14.83 26.79
C LYS A 10 13.10 14.87 26.55
N THR A 11 13.53 14.88 25.29
CA THR A 11 14.92 15.19 24.92
C THR A 11 15.13 16.70 24.94
N SER A 12 16.08 17.18 25.74
CA SER A 12 16.52 18.57 25.74
C SER A 12 17.47 18.81 24.56
N THR A 13 17.01 19.52 23.54
CA THR A 13 17.85 20.07 22.48
C THR A 13 17.82 21.60 22.57
N PRO A 14 18.97 22.30 22.58
CA PRO A 14 18.97 23.76 22.57
C PRO A 14 18.48 24.29 21.20
N PRO A 15 17.82 25.46 21.17
CA PRO A 15 17.32 26.05 19.92
C PRO A 15 18.48 26.49 19.03
N PRO A 16 18.31 26.45 17.68
CA PRO A 16 19.33 26.95 16.77
C PRO A 16 19.45 28.48 16.87
N HIS A 17 20.69 28.97 16.88
CA HIS A 17 21.03 30.39 16.90
C HIS A 17 20.88 30.99 15.50
N PHE A 18 19.89 31.88 15.31
CA PHE A 18 19.74 32.63 14.06
C PHE A 18 20.78 33.77 13.96
N PRO A 19 21.51 33.93 12.83
CA PRO A 19 22.38 35.09 12.67
C PRO A 19 21.54 36.36 12.45
N LYS A 20 21.99 37.48 13.03
CA LYS A 20 21.36 38.80 12.89
C LYS A 20 21.48 39.30 11.45
N LEU A 21 20.38 39.79 10.88
CA LEU A 21 20.38 40.44 9.56
C LEU A 21 21.22 41.73 9.58
N PRO A 22 22.00 42.01 8.52
CA PRO A 22 22.67 43.29 8.37
C PRO A 22 21.65 44.41 8.10
N LYS A 23 21.87 45.57 8.72
CA LYS A 23 21.07 46.78 8.53
C LYS A 23 21.17 47.23 7.07
N THR A 24 20.05 47.30 6.38
CA THR A 24 19.96 47.84 5.01
C THR A 24 20.03 49.36 5.04
N HIS A 25 21.00 49.94 4.33
CA HIS A 25 20.99 51.36 3.97
C HIS A 25 20.07 51.55 2.76
N PHE A 26 19.12 52.48 2.87
CA PHE A 26 18.18 52.83 1.80
C PHE A 26 18.94 53.58 0.68
N ILE A 27 18.95 53.02 -0.52
CA ILE A 27 19.43 53.69 -1.75
C ILE A 27 18.18 54.01 -2.58
N PRO A 28 18.02 55.24 -3.12
CA PRO A 28 16.86 55.56 -3.96
C PRO A 28 16.93 54.76 -5.28
N PRO A 29 15.78 54.33 -5.84
CA PRO A 29 15.77 53.52 -7.04
C PRO A 29 16.16 54.35 -8.28
N LEU A 30 17.07 53.82 -9.09
CA LEU A 30 17.29 54.26 -10.46
C LEU A 30 16.11 53.80 -11.34
N ASN A 31 15.37 54.74 -11.93
CA ASN A 31 14.32 54.47 -12.88
C ASN A 31 14.92 53.97 -14.21
N LEU A 32 14.80 52.67 -14.48
CA LEU A 32 15.04 52.07 -15.79
C LEU A 32 13.70 51.56 -16.35
N PRO A 33 13.39 51.78 -17.63
CA PRO A 33 12.15 51.29 -18.24
C PRO A 33 12.22 49.76 -18.39
N ILE A 34 11.41 49.05 -17.61
CA ILE A 34 11.22 47.60 -17.73
C ILE A 34 10.17 47.36 -18.82
N ALA A 35 10.58 46.73 -19.93
CA ALA A 35 9.65 46.24 -20.93
C ALA A 35 8.71 45.20 -20.31
N ALA A 36 7.41 45.31 -20.58
CA ALA A 36 6.38 44.43 -20.04
C ALA A 36 6.59 42.98 -20.51
N VAL A 37 6.93 42.09 -19.58
CA VAL A 37 6.92 40.65 -19.79
C VAL A 37 5.47 40.17 -19.67
N PRO A 38 4.91 39.40 -20.63
CA PRO A 38 3.57 38.87 -20.48
C PRO A 38 3.52 37.91 -19.29
N ALA A 39 2.58 38.15 -18.38
CA ALA A 39 2.34 37.32 -17.21
C ALA A 39 2.01 35.88 -17.66
N THR A 40 2.97 34.96 -17.47
CA THR A 40 2.78 33.55 -17.78
C THR A 40 2.27 32.80 -16.56
N ARG A 41 1.13 32.14 -16.78
CA ARG A 41 0.59 30.98 -16.06
C ARG A 41 0.28 31.19 -14.57
N GLY A 42 -0.98 31.55 -14.32
CA GLY A 42 -1.58 31.37 -13.00
C GLY A 42 -1.36 29.94 -12.51
N ARG A 43 -0.93 29.79 -11.26
CA ARG A 43 -1.01 28.50 -10.55
C ARG A 43 -2.43 27.98 -10.72
N PRO A 44 -2.64 26.72 -11.14
CA PRO A 44 -3.99 26.18 -11.17
C PRO A 44 -4.54 26.29 -9.75
N ALA A 45 -5.66 27.01 -9.62
CA ALA A 45 -6.40 27.07 -8.37
C ALA A 45 -6.70 25.63 -7.96
N ALA A 46 -6.34 25.27 -6.72
CA ALA A 46 -6.64 23.95 -6.20
C ALA A 46 -8.15 23.71 -6.33
N ARG A 47 -8.53 22.73 -7.13
CA ARG A 47 -9.93 22.35 -7.35
C ARG A 47 -10.39 21.69 -6.05
N ILE A 48 -11.06 22.44 -5.18
CA ILE A 48 -11.64 21.88 -3.96
C ILE A 48 -12.91 21.14 -4.38
N SER A 49 -12.84 19.80 -4.44
CA SER A 49 -14.01 18.93 -4.56
C SER A 49 -14.33 18.32 -3.20
N ALA A 50 -15.60 18.35 -2.81
CA ALA A 50 -16.09 17.74 -1.57
C ALA A 50 -16.43 16.25 -1.75
N SER A 51 -15.63 15.52 -2.54
CA SER A 51 -15.81 14.08 -2.77
C SER A 51 -15.04 13.26 -1.74
N LEU A 52 -15.40 11.98 -1.59
CA LEU A 52 -14.56 11.03 -0.87
C LEU A 52 -13.20 10.89 -1.55
N ILE A 53 -12.18 10.51 -0.78
CA ILE A 53 -10.85 10.23 -1.31
C ILE A 53 -10.89 8.98 -2.19
N ASP A 54 -10.14 9.00 -3.28
CA ASP A 54 -9.99 7.85 -4.15
C ASP A 54 -9.04 6.81 -3.51
N PRO A 55 -9.30 5.51 -3.68
CA PRO A 55 -8.38 4.46 -3.25
C PRO A 55 -7.02 4.55 -3.97
N ASP A 56 -5.97 4.04 -3.34
CA ASP A 56 -4.66 3.89 -3.96
C ASP A 56 -4.75 3.06 -5.25
N GLY A 57 -4.10 3.55 -6.31
CA GLY A 57 -4.22 2.97 -7.66
C GLY A 57 -5.50 3.37 -8.42
N GLY A 58 -6.36 4.20 -7.82
CA GLY A 58 -7.55 4.79 -8.46
C GLY A 58 -8.83 3.95 -8.38
N LYS A 59 -8.76 2.74 -7.83
CA LYS A 59 -9.93 1.86 -7.63
C LYS A 59 -9.66 0.86 -6.51
N LEU A 60 -10.68 0.56 -5.71
CA LEU A 60 -10.65 -0.49 -4.70
C LEU A 60 -10.49 -1.88 -5.36
N ALA A 61 -9.49 -2.63 -4.91
CA ALA A 61 -9.16 -3.97 -5.39
C ALA A 61 -9.74 -5.05 -4.45
N GLU A 62 -11.03 -5.33 -4.58
CA GLU A 62 -11.66 -6.46 -3.89
C GLU A 62 -11.30 -7.79 -4.55
N LEU A 63 -11.02 -8.82 -3.74
CA LEU A 63 -10.57 -10.15 -4.21
C LEU A 63 -11.61 -11.25 -3.99
N PHE A 64 -12.88 -10.88 -3.81
CA PHE A 64 -13.99 -11.83 -3.78
C PHE A 64 -14.32 -12.35 -5.19
N LEU A 65 -14.65 -13.64 -5.26
CA LEU A 65 -15.23 -14.22 -6.47
C LEU A 65 -16.67 -13.75 -6.66
N LYS A 66 -17.10 -13.64 -7.91
CA LYS A 66 -18.52 -13.44 -8.22
C LYS A 66 -19.32 -14.67 -7.81
N GLU A 67 -20.57 -14.47 -7.39
CA GLU A 67 -21.44 -15.56 -6.96
C GLU A 67 -21.60 -16.65 -8.03
N SER A 68 -21.68 -16.26 -9.30
CA SER A 68 -21.76 -17.18 -10.44
C SER A 68 -20.54 -18.09 -10.61
N GLU A 69 -19.37 -17.65 -10.14
CA GLU A 69 -18.09 -18.35 -10.32
C GLU A 69 -17.76 -19.28 -9.14
N LYS A 70 -18.35 -19.03 -7.96
CA LYS A 70 -18.09 -19.80 -6.73
C LYS A 70 -18.24 -21.30 -6.92
N GLY A 71 -19.34 -21.76 -7.52
CA GLY A 71 -19.60 -23.19 -7.71
C GLY A 71 -18.56 -23.89 -8.60
N SER A 72 -18.06 -23.19 -9.63
CA SER A 72 -17.00 -23.71 -10.50
C SER A 72 -15.65 -23.73 -9.78
N LYS A 73 -15.30 -22.62 -9.14
CA LYS A 73 -14.03 -22.46 -8.40
C LYS A 73 -13.92 -23.40 -7.20
N SER A 74 -15.01 -23.66 -6.48
CA SER A 74 -15.03 -24.63 -5.39
C SER A 74 -14.74 -26.05 -5.89
N LYS A 75 -15.23 -26.43 -7.09
CA LYS A 75 -14.91 -27.74 -7.68
C LYS A 75 -13.47 -27.83 -8.13
N GLU A 76 -12.94 -26.77 -8.74
CA GLU A 76 -11.53 -26.67 -9.13
C GLU A 76 -10.61 -26.85 -7.91
N ALA A 77 -10.93 -26.17 -6.80
CA ALA A 77 -10.14 -26.21 -5.57
C ALA A 77 -10.01 -27.59 -4.92
N LEU A 78 -10.98 -28.50 -5.14
CA LEU A 78 -10.91 -29.87 -4.59
C LEU A 78 -9.69 -30.65 -5.12
N ASN A 79 -9.21 -30.32 -6.31
CA ASN A 79 -8.10 -31.00 -6.96
C ASN A 79 -6.77 -30.28 -6.77
N LEU A 80 -6.75 -29.14 -6.08
CA LEU A 80 -5.54 -28.37 -5.84
C LEU A 80 -4.80 -28.84 -4.59
N PRO A 81 -3.46 -28.73 -4.55
CA PRO A 81 -2.71 -28.89 -3.32
C PRO A 81 -3.22 -27.86 -2.28
N LYS A 82 -3.47 -28.35 -1.06
CA LYS A 82 -4.03 -27.55 0.04
C LYS A 82 -2.93 -27.00 0.95
N ILE A 83 -3.05 -25.73 1.31
CA ILE A 83 -2.29 -25.07 2.35
C ILE A 83 -3.26 -24.70 3.47
N ARG A 84 -2.97 -25.18 4.69
CA ARG A 84 -3.75 -24.84 5.89
C ARG A 84 -3.32 -23.49 6.43
N LEU A 85 -4.26 -22.59 6.61
CA LEU A 85 -4.05 -21.26 7.14
C LEU A 85 -4.02 -21.29 8.67
N SER A 86 -3.13 -20.51 9.26
CA SER A 86 -3.27 -20.13 10.66
C SER A 86 -4.37 -19.09 10.82
N MET A 87 -4.76 -18.81 12.07
CA MET A 87 -5.71 -17.74 12.37
C MET A 87 -5.23 -16.37 11.88
N ILE A 88 -3.91 -16.10 11.95
CA ILE A 88 -3.32 -14.84 11.46
C ILE A 88 -3.39 -14.78 9.94
N ASP A 89 -3.09 -15.88 9.25
CA ASP A 89 -3.15 -15.91 7.79
C ASP A 89 -4.59 -15.71 7.30
N LEU A 90 -5.58 -16.28 7.99
CA LEU A 90 -7.00 -16.08 7.70
C LEU A 90 -7.40 -14.60 7.83
N GLN A 91 -6.91 -13.91 8.85
CA GLN A 91 -7.13 -12.47 9.01
C GLN A 91 -6.49 -11.66 7.88
N TRP A 92 -5.29 -12.04 7.43
CA TRP A 92 -4.67 -11.41 6.26
C TRP A 92 -5.44 -11.68 4.96
N VAL A 93 -6.01 -12.88 4.80
CA VAL A 93 -6.92 -13.16 3.67
C VAL A 93 -8.12 -12.22 3.71
N HIS A 94 -8.71 -11.94 4.89
CA HIS A 94 -9.79 -10.96 5.00
C HIS A 94 -9.36 -9.54 4.60
N VAL A 95 -8.22 -9.07 5.12
CA VAL A 95 -7.65 -7.75 4.77
C VAL A 95 -7.46 -7.62 3.26
N LEU A 96 -6.92 -8.65 2.61
CA LEU A 96 -6.74 -8.69 1.16
C LEU A 96 -8.09 -8.73 0.42
N SER A 97 -9.04 -9.55 0.89
CA SER A 97 -10.34 -9.74 0.21
C SER A 97 -11.19 -8.48 0.14
N GLU A 98 -11.20 -7.67 1.20
CA GLU A 98 -11.95 -6.42 1.29
C GLU A 98 -11.21 -5.22 0.65
N GLY A 99 -10.00 -5.43 0.13
CA GLY A 99 -9.24 -4.39 -0.56
C GLY A 99 -8.58 -3.35 0.34
N TRP A 100 -8.40 -3.63 1.64
CA TRP A 100 -7.69 -2.74 2.57
C TRP A 100 -6.25 -2.45 2.13
N ALA A 101 -5.61 -3.42 1.49
CA ALA A 101 -4.27 -3.30 0.95
C ALA A 101 -4.26 -3.03 -0.57
N SER A 102 -5.31 -2.38 -1.09
CA SER A 102 -5.34 -1.95 -2.49
C SER A 102 -4.05 -1.18 -2.83
N PRO A 103 -3.37 -1.49 -3.95
CA PRO A 103 -3.83 -2.27 -5.09
C PRO A 103 -3.30 -3.73 -5.16
N LEU A 104 -2.91 -4.33 -4.02
CA LEU A 104 -2.46 -5.73 -4.02
C LEU A 104 -3.52 -6.67 -4.57
N LYS A 105 -3.07 -7.70 -5.29
CA LYS A 105 -3.92 -8.72 -5.93
C LYS A 105 -3.90 -10.08 -5.21
N GLY A 106 -3.24 -10.13 -4.06
CA GLY A 106 -3.01 -11.32 -3.27
C GLY A 106 -1.87 -11.11 -2.27
N PHE A 107 -1.34 -12.19 -1.73
CA PHE A 107 -0.09 -12.13 -0.96
C PHE A 107 1.05 -11.61 -1.83
N MET A 108 1.95 -10.84 -1.22
CA MET A 108 3.04 -10.19 -1.93
C MET A 108 3.95 -11.20 -2.63
N ARG A 109 4.25 -10.94 -3.89
CA ARG A 109 5.34 -11.59 -4.62
C ARG A 109 6.68 -11.03 -4.13
N GLU A 110 7.78 -11.69 -4.51
CA GLU A 110 9.14 -11.28 -4.12
C GLU A 110 9.43 -9.81 -4.42
N SER A 111 9.04 -9.33 -5.61
CA SER A 111 9.26 -7.94 -6.02
C SER A 111 8.48 -6.94 -5.16
N GLU A 112 7.26 -7.27 -4.75
CA GLU A 112 6.42 -6.43 -3.89
C GLU A 112 6.96 -6.45 -2.46
N PHE A 113 7.31 -7.63 -1.95
CA PHE A 113 7.92 -7.82 -0.64
C PHE A 113 9.21 -7.01 -0.46
N LEU A 114 10.13 -7.08 -1.42
CA LEU A 114 11.39 -6.32 -1.38
C LEU A 114 11.13 -4.80 -1.41
N GLN A 115 10.17 -4.34 -2.22
CA GLN A 115 9.83 -2.91 -2.26
C GLN A 115 9.23 -2.44 -0.93
N THR A 116 8.35 -3.23 -0.32
CA THR A 116 7.80 -2.94 1.00
C THR A 116 8.91 -2.86 2.06
N LEU A 117 9.82 -3.83 2.11
CA LEU A 117 10.90 -3.84 3.09
C LEU A 117 11.87 -2.66 2.94
N HIS A 118 12.24 -2.30 1.71
CA HIS A 118 13.28 -1.31 1.47
C HIS A 118 12.75 0.12 1.33
N PHE A 119 11.52 0.28 0.85
CA PHE A 119 10.98 1.59 0.45
C PHE A 119 9.64 1.93 1.09
N ASN A 120 9.06 1.04 1.90
CA ASN A 120 7.72 1.22 2.48
C ASN A 120 6.66 1.60 1.44
N SER A 121 6.80 1.11 0.20
CA SER A 121 5.97 1.50 -0.93
C SER A 121 5.94 0.45 -2.02
N LEU A 122 4.97 0.54 -2.93
CA LEU A 122 4.89 -0.24 -4.16
C LEU A 122 4.86 0.67 -5.39
N ARG A 123 5.64 0.32 -6.42
CA ARG A 123 5.61 0.99 -7.72
C ARG A 123 4.61 0.31 -8.65
N LEU A 124 3.63 1.06 -9.11
CA LEU A 124 2.59 0.59 -10.03
C LEU A 124 3.07 0.62 -11.49
N GLN A 125 2.34 -0.06 -12.38
CA GLN A 125 2.69 -0.17 -13.81
C GLN A 125 2.71 1.18 -14.53
N ASN A 126 1.88 2.13 -14.12
CA ASN A 126 1.86 3.50 -14.62
C ASN A 126 3.02 4.37 -14.07
N GLY A 127 3.89 3.80 -13.23
CA GLY A 127 5.03 4.48 -12.60
C GLY A 127 4.69 5.25 -11.32
N SER A 128 3.42 5.33 -10.91
CA SER A 128 3.06 5.93 -9.62
C SER A 128 3.49 5.04 -8.45
N VAL A 129 3.57 5.63 -7.26
CA VAL A 129 4.00 4.95 -6.04
C VAL A 129 2.90 5.08 -5.00
N VAL A 130 2.61 3.99 -4.29
CA VAL A 130 1.63 3.93 -3.20
C VAL A 130 2.30 3.49 -1.91
N ASN A 131 1.78 3.88 -0.75
CA ASN A 131 2.35 3.46 0.53
C ASN A 131 2.06 1.98 0.79
N MET A 132 3.08 1.24 1.23
CA MET A 132 2.95 -0.16 1.62
C MET A 132 4.11 -0.53 2.53
N SER A 133 3.94 -0.29 3.83
CA SER A 133 5.02 -0.34 4.84
C SER A 133 5.12 -1.65 5.60
N VAL A 134 4.17 -2.56 5.43
CA VAL A 134 4.12 -3.84 6.16
C VAL A 134 3.99 -5.00 5.17
N PRO A 135 4.85 -6.03 5.26
CA PRO A 135 4.73 -7.22 4.44
C PRO A 135 3.41 -7.98 4.67
N ILE A 136 2.71 -8.30 3.59
CA ILE A 136 1.51 -9.15 3.60
C ILE A 136 1.85 -10.43 2.82
N VAL A 137 2.36 -11.43 3.53
CA VAL A 137 2.94 -12.64 2.95
C VAL A 137 2.32 -13.89 3.59
N LEU A 138 2.32 -15.00 2.84
CA LEU A 138 1.96 -16.31 3.35
C LEU A 138 3.22 -17.16 3.46
N ALA A 139 3.66 -17.45 4.69
CA ALA A 139 4.81 -18.30 4.93
C ALA A 139 4.41 -19.78 4.82
N ILE A 140 5.28 -20.59 4.22
CA ILE A 140 5.12 -22.05 4.12
C ILE A 140 6.43 -22.74 4.51
N ASP A 141 6.32 -23.96 5.00
CA ASP A 141 7.48 -24.82 5.26
C ASP A 141 7.93 -25.62 4.02
N ASP A 142 9.07 -26.29 4.13
CA ASP A 142 9.65 -27.08 3.03
C ASP A 142 8.78 -28.28 2.61
N ALA A 143 7.99 -28.83 3.54
CA ALA A 143 7.10 -29.94 3.26
C ALA A 143 5.86 -29.47 2.48
N GLN A 144 5.31 -28.32 2.83
CA GLN A 144 4.25 -27.63 2.09
C GLN A 144 4.74 -27.23 0.70
N LYS A 145 5.93 -26.62 0.60
CA LYS A 145 6.55 -26.26 -0.68
C LYS A 145 6.70 -27.47 -1.60
N SER A 146 7.19 -28.58 -1.06
CA SER A 146 7.34 -29.84 -1.79
C SER A 146 5.99 -30.41 -2.25
N ARG A 147 4.92 -30.26 -1.43
CA ARG A 147 3.55 -30.69 -1.77
C ARG A 147 2.92 -29.84 -2.87
N VAL A 148 3.19 -28.54 -2.89
CA VAL A 148 2.75 -27.64 -3.96
C VAL A 148 3.44 -28.00 -5.28
N GLY A 149 4.73 -28.31 -5.22
CA GLY A 149 5.49 -28.77 -6.38
C GLY A 149 5.45 -27.75 -7.52
N SER A 150 5.03 -28.19 -8.71
CA SER A 150 4.90 -27.35 -9.91
C SER A 150 3.48 -26.84 -10.16
N SER A 151 2.59 -26.91 -9.16
CA SER A 151 1.22 -26.41 -9.31
C SER A 151 1.21 -24.89 -9.44
N THR A 152 0.44 -24.37 -10.39
CA THR A 152 0.25 -22.92 -10.59
C THR A 152 -0.81 -22.33 -9.67
N SER A 153 -1.55 -23.18 -8.96
CA SER A 153 -2.61 -22.78 -8.05
C SER A 153 -2.63 -23.69 -6.82
N VAL A 154 -3.01 -23.12 -5.69
CA VAL A 154 -3.15 -23.83 -4.41
C VAL A 154 -4.48 -23.45 -3.77
N ALA A 155 -5.10 -24.38 -3.05
CA ALA A 155 -6.28 -24.11 -2.24
C ALA A 155 -5.86 -23.71 -0.82
N LEU A 156 -6.36 -22.59 -0.33
CA LEU A 156 -6.17 -22.15 1.05
C LEU A 156 -7.37 -22.63 1.87
N VAL A 157 -7.10 -23.37 2.95
CA VAL A 157 -8.13 -23.96 3.81
C VAL A 157 -7.95 -23.53 5.26
N ASP A 158 -9.05 -23.46 6.02
CA ASP A 158 -9.03 -23.18 7.46
C ASP A 158 -8.61 -24.41 8.29
N ASP A 159 -8.71 -24.33 9.62
CA ASP A 159 -8.41 -25.43 10.54
C ASP A 159 -9.39 -26.61 10.44
N ALA A 160 -10.62 -26.36 9.99
CA ALA A 160 -11.68 -27.34 9.74
C ALA A 160 -11.67 -27.92 8.31
N ASP A 161 -10.66 -27.57 7.50
CA ASP A 161 -10.52 -27.99 6.09
C ASP A 161 -11.56 -27.39 5.13
N HIS A 162 -12.25 -26.33 5.53
CA HIS A 162 -13.11 -25.56 4.63
C HIS A 162 -12.27 -24.71 3.68
N LEU A 163 -12.69 -24.67 2.42
CA LEU A 163 -12.08 -23.83 1.40
C LEU A 163 -12.34 -22.35 1.71
N VAL A 164 -11.26 -21.57 1.82
CA VAL A 164 -11.30 -20.13 2.05
C VAL A 164 -11.01 -19.37 0.75
N ALA A 165 -9.93 -19.73 0.06
CA ALA A 165 -9.48 -19.04 -1.15
C ALA A 165 -8.69 -19.95 -2.08
N ILE A 166 -8.49 -19.50 -3.32
CA ILE A 166 -7.52 -20.08 -4.25
C ILE A 166 -6.44 -19.03 -4.46
N LEU A 167 -5.19 -19.41 -4.26
CA LEU A 167 -4.03 -18.59 -4.58
C LEU A 167 -3.45 -19.11 -5.90
N SER A 168 -3.55 -18.30 -6.95
CA SER A 168 -2.98 -18.57 -8.27
C SER A 168 -1.72 -17.74 -8.50
N GLU A 169 -0.85 -18.19 -9.41
CA GLU A 169 0.26 -17.40 -9.96
C GLU A 169 -0.19 -16.02 -10.50
#